data_AF-A0A178DW16-F1
#
_entry.id   AF-A0A178DW16-F1
#
_cell.length_a   1.000
_cell.length_b   1.000
_cell.length_c   1.000
_cell.angle_alpha   90.00
_cell.angle_beta   90.00
_cell.angle_gamma   90.00
#
_symmetry.space_group_name_H-M   'P 1'
#
loop_
_entity.id
_entity.type
_entity.pdbx_description
1 polymer ?
#
loop_
_entity_poly.entity_id
_entity_poly.type
_entity_poly.pdbx_seq_one_letter_code
_entity_poly.pdbx_strand_id
1 'polypeptide(L)'
;MTRSISINSSIPTDIRKRTNLDLECSTIYMQKLSSQSLRPLAIQRSLPVRGSGNSPFAYISSHHFSRKPIQAIPNQTHRSILFVKISPKNTRPYSSIPKPKMTDSTNNPPSGLWQPTQLQKLYYGSSSVSKHLLDCLPKPSSKAFIITGNSLATKTPLVAQVEKLLGSKHAGTFSRIGEHAPVADLDEATTIVQNDAAVDTVISIGGGSPIDSAKAISHRLHDKGGAFLFHIAIPTTLSASECTMMAGYTESNGVKTGVRGVELVPHVVLYDSTFALHTPARLWMSTGLRALDHAVELLYHPTASEMPARWLTLQAAGSLFEHLPKYKADPRDEAVITALQLAAFASLGFLGTNIKGGLGLSHALGYALGSPYGIPHGITSCLTLGHVVKLKAQDGEAAVQIARLLPFIGEAASGDTRKDAERVGQRILDLVKGLGLDADLRRYDVDRSQIPVIVKRATGQEGGDVYEAVKGLVEGLFV
;
A
#
# COMPACT_ATOMS: atom_id res chain seq x y z
N MET A 1 14.01 45.53 -58.68
CA MET A 1 14.55 45.63 -57.31
C MET A 1 14.30 44.27 -56.63
N THR A 2 15.07 43.23 -56.99
CA THR A 2 16.26 42.66 -56.29
C THR A 2 15.97 42.11 -54.90
N ARG A 3 16.33 40.88 -54.50
CA ARG A 3 16.62 39.57 -55.12
C ARG A 3 16.89 38.64 -53.91
N SER A 4 16.43 37.39 -53.98
CA SER A 4 16.76 36.28 -53.07
C SER A 4 18.17 35.74 -53.31
N ILE A 5 18.86 35.23 -52.27
CA ILE A 5 20.01 34.31 -52.37
C ILE A 5 19.95 33.25 -51.27
N SER A 6 19.95 31.99 -51.73
CA SER A 6 20.25 30.75 -51.00
C SER A 6 21.75 30.43 -51.07
N ILE A 7 22.33 29.78 -50.07
CA ILE A 7 23.51 28.91 -50.26
C ILE A 7 23.37 27.62 -49.46
N ASN A 8 23.46 26.52 -50.21
CA ASN A 8 23.65 25.12 -49.82
C ASN A 8 25.14 24.86 -49.60
N SER A 9 25.52 23.97 -48.67
CA SER A 9 26.59 22.98 -48.93
C SER A 9 26.66 21.88 -47.87
N SER A 10 26.85 20.68 -48.39
CA SER A 10 26.78 19.33 -47.84
C SER A 10 28.08 18.80 -47.19
N ILE A 11 27.91 17.96 -46.16
CA ILE A 11 28.57 16.69 -45.73
C ILE A 11 29.91 16.31 -46.43
N PRO A 12 30.94 15.81 -45.70
CA PRO A 12 31.15 14.36 -45.58
C PRO A 12 31.43 13.79 -44.18
N THR A 13 31.01 12.53 -44.06
CA THR A 13 31.12 11.52 -43.00
C THR A 13 32.51 10.88 -42.84
N ASP A 14 32.72 10.37 -41.61
CA ASP A 14 33.47 9.16 -41.19
C ASP A 14 35.01 9.22 -41.06
N ILE A 15 35.51 8.88 -39.87
CA ILE A 15 36.64 7.95 -39.63
C ILE A 15 36.61 7.50 -38.16
N ARG A 16 36.43 6.19 -37.97
CA ARG A 16 36.66 5.44 -36.74
C ARG A 16 38.15 5.34 -36.42
N LYS A 17 38.53 5.44 -35.14
CA LYS A 17 39.22 4.40 -34.31
C LYS A 17 40.18 4.99 -33.25
N ARG A 18 40.02 4.45 -32.02
CA ARG A 18 41.04 4.15 -30.98
C ARG A 18 41.64 5.41 -30.29
N THR A 19 41.88 5.46 -28.97
CA THR A 19 42.34 4.46 -27.98
C THR A 19 41.96 4.89 -26.56
N ASN A 20 41.90 3.92 -25.64
CA ASN A 20 41.93 4.06 -24.18
C ASN A 20 43.04 5.02 -23.68
N LEU A 21 42.76 5.74 -22.58
CA LEU A 21 43.75 6.14 -21.57
C LEU A 21 43.03 6.56 -20.27
N ASP A 22 43.12 5.64 -19.31
CA ASP A 22 43.45 5.76 -17.89
C ASP A 22 42.73 6.69 -16.89
N LEU A 23 42.49 6.03 -15.76
CA LEU A 23 42.16 6.44 -14.41
C LEU A 23 43.18 7.40 -13.76
N GLU A 24 42.70 8.00 -12.66
CA GLU A 24 43.41 8.61 -11.51
C GLU A 24 43.60 10.14 -11.49
N CYS A 25 42.85 10.79 -10.59
CA CYS A 25 43.40 11.80 -9.67
C CYS A 25 42.49 12.06 -8.46
N SER A 26 42.79 11.33 -7.38
CA SER A 26 43.21 11.82 -6.06
C SER A 26 42.51 13.00 -5.37
N THR A 27 41.87 12.67 -4.26
CA THR A 27 41.76 13.40 -2.98
C THR A 27 43.10 13.99 -2.49
N ILE A 28 43.10 15.11 -1.75
CA ILE A 28 43.84 15.38 -0.46
C ILE A 28 43.69 16.86 0.00
N TYR A 29 43.76 17.04 1.33
CA TYR A 29 43.90 18.23 2.23
C TYR A 29 42.61 18.70 2.93
N MET A 30 42.45 18.72 4.27
CA MET A 30 43.40 18.92 5.40
C MET A 30 42.96 18.19 6.70
N GLN A 31 43.93 17.59 7.40
CA GLN A 31 43.92 17.32 8.87
C GLN A 31 44.15 18.66 9.63
N LYS A 32 43.94 18.88 10.94
CA LYS A 32 44.38 18.14 12.13
C LYS A 32 43.96 18.99 13.35
N LEU A 33 43.52 18.38 14.46
CA LEU A 33 43.89 18.79 15.82
C LEU A 33 43.57 17.64 16.80
N SER A 34 44.49 17.38 17.70
CA SER A 34 44.67 16.14 18.44
C SER A 34 44.24 16.22 19.90
N SER A 35 43.83 15.07 20.43
CA SER A 35 44.09 14.52 21.78
C SER A 35 43.71 15.35 23.02
N GLN A 36 42.80 14.81 23.82
CA GLN A 36 43.08 14.50 25.23
C GLN A 36 42.05 13.51 25.80
N SER A 37 42.56 12.61 26.63
CA SER A 37 41.89 11.55 27.37
C SER A 37 40.93 12.11 28.42
N LEU A 38 39.78 11.46 28.67
CA LEU A 38 39.10 11.49 29.97
C LEU A 38 38.19 10.25 30.13
N ARG A 39 38.29 9.63 31.31
CA ARG A 39 37.58 8.42 31.76
C ARG A 39 36.07 8.69 31.97
N PRO A 40 35.18 7.69 31.87
CA PRO A 40 33.79 7.89 32.30
C PRO A 40 33.68 7.81 33.84
N LEU A 41 33.27 8.93 34.43
CA LEU A 41 32.78 9.02 35.81
C LEU A 41 31.33 8.50 35.85
N ALA A 42 31.10 7.46 36.64
CA ALA A 42 29.78 7.00 37.03
C ALA A 42 29.12 8.06 37.91
N ILE A 43 27.93 8.53 37.52
CA ILE A 43 27.03 9.29 38.38
C ILE A 43 25.70 8.55 38.43
N GLN A 44 25.47 7.86 39.55
CA GLN A 44 24.14 7.47 40.00
C GLN A 44 23.34 8.75 40.25
N ARG A 45 22.19 8.89 39.58
CA ARG A 45 21.07 9.68 40.08
C ARG A 45 19.79 8.86 40.01
N SER A 46 19.31 8.55 41.20
CA SER A 46 18.01 8.01 41.54
C SER A 46 16.92 9.06 41.29
N LEU A 47 15.86 8.69 40.56
CA LEU A 47 14.53 9.31 40.66
C LEU A 47 13.44 8.27 40.36
N PRO A 48 12.21 8.44 40.90
CA PRO A 48 11.32 7.35 41.26
C PRO A 48 10.37 6.90 40.15
N VAL A 49 10.00 5.62 40.24
CA VAL A 49 8.96 4.92 39.48
C VAL A 49 7.57 5.47 39.81
N ARG A 50 6.75 5.79 38.81
CA ARG A 50 5.27 5.72 38.88
C ARG A 50 4.64 5.51 37.50
N GLY A 51 3.77 4.49 37.42
CA GLY A 51 2.55 4.52 36.61
C GLY A 51 2.57 3.87 35.22
N SER A 52 2.57 2.54 35.16
CA SER A 52 2.27 1.78 33.94
C SER A 52 0.76 1.74 33.67
N GLY A 53 0.30 2.36 32.58
CA GLY A 53 -1.02 2.12 31.99
C GLY A 53 -0.90 1.21 30.77
N ASN A 54 -1.29 -0.06 30.92
CA ASN A 54 -1.33 -1.03 29.81
C ASN A 54 -2.61 -0.82 28.98
N SER A 55 -2.42 -0.65 27.67
CA SER A 55 -3.45 -0.74 26.63
C SER A 55 -3.63 -2.21 26.19
N PRO A 56 -4.86 -2.73 26.01
CA PRO A 56 -5.07 -3.98 25.32
C PRO A 56 -5.67 -3.75 23.92
N PHE A 57 -4.91 -4.08 22.88
CA PHE A 57 -5.46 -4.50 21.59
C PHE A 57 -5.49 -6.03 21.57
N ALA A 58 -6.69 -6.60 21.64
CA ALA A 58 -6.92 -8.03 21.45
C ALA A 58 -7.99 -8.23 20.38
N TYR A 59 -7.59 -8.89 19.29
CA TYR A 59 -8.47 -9.40 18.23
C TYR A 59 -9.31 -10.56 18.79
N ILE A 60 -10.64 -10.49 18.61
CA ILE A 60 -11.57 -11.59 18.88
C ILE A 60 -11.84 -12.30 17.55
N SER A 61 -11.41 -13.55 17.42
CA SER A 61 -12.02 -14.52 16.49
C SER A 61 -12.71 -15.59 17.31
N SER A 62 -14.02 -15.48 17.46
CA SER A 62 -14.88 -16.58 17.91
C SER A 62 -15.01 -17.58 16.77
N HIS A 63 -14.85 -18.88 17.04
CA HIS A 63 -15.58 -20.02 16.46
C HIS A 63 -14.94 -21.28 17.07
N HIS A 64 -15.65 -22.04 17.91
CA HIS A 64 -15.51 -23.50 17.95
C HIS A 64 -16.74 -24.17 18.56
N PHE A 65 -17.12 -25.25 17.89
CA PHE A 65 -18.34 -26.02 18.00
C PHE A 65 -18.44 -26.87 19.27
N SER A 66 -19.68 -27.03 19.71
CA SER A 66 -20.18 -27.95 20.72
C SER A 66 -19.85 -29.43 20.43
N ARG A 67 -19.35 -30.15 21.44
CA ARG A 67 -19.56 -31.61 21.60
C ARG A 67 -19.83 -31.93 23.08
N LYS A 68 -20.93 -32.67 23.31
CA LYS A 68 -21.41 -33.17 24.61
C LYS A 68 -20.65 -34.45 25.07
N PRO A 69 -20.77 -34.85 26.36
CA PRO A 69 -19.79 -35.67 27.07
C PRO A 69 -20.18 -37.15 27.19
N ILE A 70 -19.20 -38.02 27.53
CA ILE A 70 -19.42 -39.39 28.03
C ILE A 70 -18.51 -39.63 29.25
N GLN A 71 -19.08 -40.29 30.26
CA GLN A 71 -18.58 -40.53 31.62
C GLN A 71 -17.48 -41.61 31.77
N ALA A 72 -16.84 -41.59 32.96
CA ALA A 72 -15.84 -42.46 33.59
C ALA A 72 -16.19 -43.98 33.62
N ILE A 73 -15.34 -44.97 33.98
CA ILE A 73 -14.59 -45.26 35.24
C ILE A 73 -13.48 -46.37 35.00
N PRO A 74 -12.75 -47.00 35.98
CA PRO A 74 -11.32 -46.75 36.33
C PRO A 74 -10.36 -47.99 36.44
N ASN A 75 -9.13 -47.74 36.93
CA ASN A 75 -8.17 -48.66 37.63
C ASN A 75 -7.44 -49.72 36.75
N GLN A 76 -6.16 -50.09 36.96
CA GLN A 76 -5.36 -50.29 38.18
C GLN A 76 -3.85 -50.48 37.83
N THR A 77 -2.94 -50.01 38.70
CA THR A 77 -1.66 -50.60 39.24
C THR A 77 -0.75 -51.49 38.36
N HIS A 78 0.59 -51.58 38.46
CA HIS A 78 1.64 -51.25 39.44
C HIS A 78 2.98 -51.57 38.74
N ARG A 79 4.07 -50.83 38.99
CA ARG A 79 5.34 -51.36 39.53
C ARG A 79 6.40 -50.26 39.66
N SER A 80 6.82 -50.09 40.90
CA SER A 80 7.88 -49.20 41.38
C SER A 80 9.18 -49.98 41.54
N ILE A 81 10.31 -49.36 41.18
CA ILE A 81 11.62 -49.67 41.76
C ILE A 81 12.32 -48.33 42.06
N LEU A 82 12.73 -48.18 43.31
CA LEU A 82 13.44 -47.04 43.88
C LEU A 82 14.91 -47.42 44.05
N PHE A 83 15.84 -46.56 43.63
CA PHE A 83 17.21 -46.52 44.19
C PHE A 83 17.65 -45.06 44.40
N VAL A 84 18.41 -44.88 45.48
CA VAL A 84 18.62 -43.64 46.23
C VAL A 84 19.95 -42.96 45.88
N LYS A 85 19.86 -41.63 45.70
CA LYS A 85 20.81 -40.50 45.90
C LYS A 85 22.29 -40.62 45.50
N ILE A 86 22.70 -39.66 44.66
CA ILE A 86 23.90 -38.82 44.85
C ILE A 86 23.52 -37.36 44.48
N SER A 87 23.79 -36.40 45.36
CA SER A 87 23.68 -34.95 45.11
C SER A 87 25.09 -34.41 44.86
N PRO A 88 25.32 -33.41 43.98
CA PRO A 88 25.37 -32.05 44.54
C PRO A 88 25.00 -30.90 43.58
N LYS A 89 24.65 -29.77 44.22
CA LYS A 89 24.83 -28.37 43.77
C LYS A 89 23.83 -27.78 42.76
N ASN A 90 22.90 -27.00 43.33
CA ASN A 90 22.72 -25.57 43.06
C ASN A 90 22.81 -25.13 41.58
N THR A 91 21.68 -25.18 40.86
CA THR A 91 21.43 -24.29 39.73
C THR A 91 20.09 -23.59 39.97
N ARG A 92 20.14 -22.26 40.06
CA ARG A 92 18.96 -21.39 40.12
C ARG A 92 18.13 -21.61 38.84
N PRO A 93 16.79 -21.53 38.89
CA PRO A 93 16.00 -21.59 37.68
C PRO A 93 16.34 -20.37 36.82
N TYR A 94 16.73 -20.61 35.57
CA TYR A 94 16.75 -19.56 34.55
C TYR A 94 15.34 -19.00 34.48
N SER A 95 15.17 -17.76 34.90
CA SER A 95 13.96 -17.00 34.62
C SER A 95 13.83 -16.92 33.10
N SER A 96 12.76 -17.47 32.56
CA SER A 96 12.33 -17.21 31.19
C SER A 96 11.90 -15.75 31.13
N ILE A 97 12.85 -14.86 30.83
CA ILE A 97 12.54 -13.50 30.38
C ILE A 97 11.61 -13.68 29.17
N PRO A 98 10.37 -13.15 29.19
CA PRO A 98 9.54 -13.15 28.01
C PRO A 98 10.31 -12.39 26.94
N LYS A 99 10.64 -13.05 25.81
CA LYS A 99 11.21 -12.34 24.66
C LYS A 99 10.23 -11.21 24.34
N PRO A 100 10.67 -9.93 24.30
CA PRO A 100 9.79 -8.88 23.83
C PRO A 100 9.30 -9.29 22.44
N LYS A 101 7.99 -9.18 22.19
CA LYS A 101 7.45 -9.28 20.83
C LYS A 101 8.11 -8.15 20.04
N MET A 102 9.24 -8.49 19.41
CA MET A 102 10.08 -7.55 18.71
C MET A 102 9.25 -7.00 17.55
N THR A 103 9.01 -5.69 17.56
CA THR A 103 8.59 -5.03 16.34
C THR A 103 9.72 -5.23 15.33
N ASP A 104 9.40 -5.66 14.11
CA ASP A 104 10.43 -5.87 13.08
C ASP A 104 10.99 -4.53 12.59
N SER A 105 10.50 -3.39 13.10
CA SER A 105 11.04 -2.04 12.88
C SER A 105 10.68 -1.13 14.06
N THR A 106 11.54 -0.15 14.35
CA THR A 106 11.33 0.95 15.31
C THR A 106 12.07 2.20 14.83
N ASN A 107 11.58 3.37 15.22
CA ASN A 107 12.16 4.66 14.88
C ASN A 107 13.08 5.22 15.97
N ASN A 108 13.10 4.60 17.15
CA ASN A 108 13.88 5.08 18.29
C ASN A 108 14.34 3.93 19.23
N PRO A 109 15.65 3.58 19.25
CA PRO A 109 16.64 3.93 18.23
C PRO A 109 16.24 3.33 16.87
N PRO A 110 16.58 3.97 15.74
CA PRO A 110 16.21 3.47 14.41
C PRO A 110 16.81 2.09 14.17
N SER A 111 15.94 1.09 13.97
CA SER A 111 16.34 -0.26 13.59
C SER A 111 15.17 -0.96 12.90
N GLY A 112 15.45 -1.90 12.01
CA GLY A 112 14.38 -2.66 11.37
C GLY A 112 14.85 -3.67 10.33
N LEU A 113 13.91 -4.52 9.95
CA LEU A 113 13.93 -5.50 8.89
C LEU A 113 12.97 -5.01 7.81
N TRP A 114 13.41 -5.09 6.56
CA TRP A 114 12.51 -5.01 5.41
C TRP A 114 12.63 -6.31 4.62
N GLN A 115 11.48 -6.91 4.33
CA GLN A 115 11.39 -8.13 3.53
C GLN A 115 10.67 -7.81 2.22
N PRO A 116 11.30 -8.04 1.06
CA PRO A 116 10.68 -7.77 -0.23
C PRO A 116 9.46 -8.67 -0.48
N THR A 117 8.56 -8.23 -1.36
CA THR A 117 7.46 -9.05 -1.87
C THR A 117 7.93 -9.93 -3.04
N GLN A 118 7.03 -10.76 -3.58
CA GLN A 118 7.32 -11.58 -4.77
C GLN A 118 7.27 -10.84 -6.12
N LEU A 119 7.08 -9.51 -6.10
CA LEU A 119 7.08 -8.72 -7.33
C LEU A 119 8.42 -8.89 -8.06
N GLN A 120 8.36 -9.32 -9.32
CA GLN A 120 9.54 -9.61 -10.13
C GLN A 120 9.90 -8.47 -11.07
N LYS A 121 8.88 -7.82 -11.66
CA LYS A 121 9.08 -6.80 -12.70
C LYS A 121 8.07 -5.67 -12.57
N LEU A 122 8.55 -4.45 -12.78
CA LEU A 122 7.76 -3.24 -12.97
C LEU A 122 8.14 -2.62 -14.31
N TYR A 123 7.21 -2.59 -15.26
CA TYR A 123 7.36 -1.84 -16.51
C TYR A 123 6.46 -0.61 -16.47
N TYR A 124 6.95 0.50 -17.02
CA TYR A 124 6.22 1.76 -17.00
C TYR A 124 6.47 2.59 -18.26
N GLY A 125 5.50 3.45 -18.58
CA GLY A 125 5.54 4.38 -19.70
C GLY A 125 4.66 3.93 -20.87
N SER A 126 4.74 4.71 -21.96
CA SER A 126 3.86 4.49 -23.11
C SER A 126 4.12 3.16 -23.81
N SER A 127 3.03 2.44 -24.09
CA SER A 127 3.03 1.16 -24.81
C SER A 127 3.77 0.03 -24.05
N SER A 128 3.94 0.14 -22.73
CA SER A 128 4.52 -0.93 -21.91
C SER A 128 3.79 -2.27 -22.08
N VAL A 129 2.45 -2.26 -22.22
CA VAL A 129 1.69 -3.50 -22.40
C VAL A 129 2.04 -4.16 -23.72
N SER A 130 2.00 -3.43 -24.83
CA SER A 130 2.30 -4.02 -26.16
C SER A 130 3.76 -4.46 -26.29
N LYS A 131 4.68 -3.79 -25.59
CA LYS A 131 6.12 -4.09 -25.64
C LYS A 131 6.51 -5.29 -24.78
N HIS A 132 5.84 -5.52 -23.65
CA HIS A 132 6.36 -6.42 -22.62
C HIS A 132 5.42 -7.54 -22.18
N LEU A 133 4.11 -7.47 -22.47
CA LEU A 133 3.15 -8.44 -21.92
C LEU A 133 3.51 -9.90 -22.24
N LEU A 134 3.88 -10.19 -23.49
CA LEU A 134 4.19 -11.56 -23.90
C LEU A 134 5.45 -12.11 -23.23
N ASP A 135 6.47 -11.27 -23.03
CA ASP A 135 7.73 -11.61 -22.36
C ASP A 135 7.57 -11.75 -20.83
N CYS A 136 6.42 -11.33 -20.29
CA CYS A 136 6.09 -11.45 -18.88
C CYS A 136 5.39 -12.76 -18.54
N LEU A 137 4.93 -13.53 -19.53
CA LEU A 137 4.34 -14.84 -19.28
C LEU A 137 5.40 -15.81 -18.73
N PRO A 138 5.05 -16.67 -17.76
CA PRO A 138 6.05 -17.48 -17.07
C PRO A 138 6.64 -18.57 -17.97
N LYS A 139 5.91 -19.01 -19.01
CA LYS A 139 6.35 -20.05 -19.95
C LYS A 139 5.87 -19.74 -21.38
N PRO A 140 6.57 -20.23 -22.42
CA PRO A 140 6.10 -20.12 -23.79
C PRO A 140 4.72 -20.76 -24.02
N SER A 141 4.36 -21.78 -23.24
CA SER A 141 3.06 -22.48 -23.33
C SER A 141 1.96 -21.87 -22.45
N SER A 142 2.24 -20.79 -21.71
CA SER A 142 1.30 -20.21 -20.75
C SER A 142 -0.02 -19.81 -21.40
N LYS A 143 -1.08 -19.95 -20.61
CA LYS A 143 -2.46 -19.60 -20.97
C LYS A 143 -2.97 -18.59 -19.96
N ALA A 144 -3.35 -17.43 -20.47
CA ALA A 144 -3.71 -16.28 -19.65
C ALA A 144 -5.22 -16.01 -19.70
N PHE A 145 -5.80 -15.86 -18.52
CA PHE A 145 -7.20 -15.48 -18.34
C PHE A 145 -7.30 -14.02 -17.88
N ILE A 146 -8.12 -13.21 -18.55
CA ILE A 146 -8.25 -11.78 -18.28
C ILE A 146 -9.37 -11.53 -17.28
N ILE A 147 -9.11 -10.72 -16.25
CA ILE A 147 -10.11 -10.24 -15.28
C ILE A 147 -10.21 -8.71 -15.41
N THR A 148 -11.41 -8.21 -15.68
CA THR A 148 -11.66 -6.78 -15.87
C THR A 148 -13.10 -6.37 -15.53
N GLY A 149 -13.35 -5.06 -15.48
CA GLY A 149 -14.68 -4.50 -15.26
C GLY A 149 -15.40 -4.19 -16.58
N ASN A 150 -16.73 -4.12 -16.51
CA ASN A 150 -17.58 -4.02 -17.71
C ASN A 150 -17.34 -2.76 -18.53
N SER A 151 -17.17 -1.60 -17.86
CA SER A 151 -16.94 -0.32 -18.52
C SER A 151 -15.64 -0.31 -19.34
N LEU A 152 -14.57 -0.92 -18.81
CA LEU A 152 -13.29 -0.97 -19.50
C LEU A 152 -13.37 -1.88 -20.74
N ALA A 153 -14.04 -3.02 -20.62
CA ALA A 153 -14.22 -3.97 -21.71
C ALA A 153 -15.14 -3.45 -22.82
N THR A 154 -16.18 -2.70 -22.49
CA THR A 154 -17.23 -2.31 -23.46
C THR A 154 -17.10 -0.89 -23.99
N LYS A 155 -16.39 0.01 -23.28
CA LYS A 155 -16.26 1.43 -23.67
C LYS A 155 -14.86 1.81 -24.14
N THR A 156 -13.91 0.89 -24.15
CA THR A 156 -12.52 1.14 -24.56
C THR A 156 -12.00 0.00 -25.43
N PRO A 157 -10.98 0.21 -26.27
CA PRO A 157 -10.38 -0.85 -27.05
C PRO A 157 -9.39 -1.71 -26.26
N LEU A 158 -9.10 -1.37 -24.99
CA LEU A 158 -7.95 -1.88 -24.25
C LEU A 158 -7.99 -3.40 -24.03
N VAL A 159 -9.15 -3.94 -23.66
CA VAL A 159 -9.31 -5.39 -23.42
C VAL A 159 -9.13 -6.16 -24.73
N ALA A 160 -9.79 -5.74 -25.80
CA ALA A 160 -9.66 -6.35 -27.12
C ALA A 160 -8.22 -6.28 -27.67
N GLN A 161 -7.48 -5.19 -27.37
CA GLN A 161 -6.06 -5.09 -27.71
C GLN A 161 -5.22 -6.14 -26.98
N VAL A 162 -5.47 -6.36 -25.68
CA VAL A 162 -4.76 -7.38 -24.89
C VAL A 162 -5.13 -8.79 -25.35
N GLU A 163 -6.40 -9.07 -25.64
CA GLU A 163 -6.86 -10.34 -26.21
C GLU A 163 -6.16 -10.63 -27.54
N LYS A 164 -6.12 -9.64 -28.45
CA LYS A 164 -5.42 -9.75 -29.73
C LYS A 164 -3.92 -9.98 -29.55
N LEU A 165 -3.29 -9.29 -28.60
CA LEU A 165 -1.86 -9.43 -28.31
C LEU A 165 -1.52 -10.83 -27.79
N LEU A 166 -2.36 -11.38 -26.91
CA LEU A 166 -2.20 -12.73 -26.38
C LEU A 166 -2.44 -13.80 -27.46
N GLY A 167 -3.34 -13.56 -28.42
CA GLY A 167 -3.64 -14.48 -29.51
C GLY A 167 -3.97 -15.88 -29.01
N SER A 168 -3.21 -16.89 -29.43
CA SER A 168 -3.42 -18.28 -28.98
C SER A 168 -3.14 -18.51 -27.50
N LYS A 169 -2.56 -17.55 -26.77
CA LYS A 169 -2.33 -17.62 -25.32
C LYS A 169 -3.52 -17.12 -24.49
N HIS A 170 -4.50 -16.49 -25.12
CA HIS A 170 -5.73 -16.05 -24.45
C HIS A 170 -6.62 -17.27 -24.16
N ALA A 171 -6.91 -17.50 -22.87
CA ALA A 171 -7.78 -18.59 -22.42
C ALA A 171 -9.23 -18.17 -22.22
N GLY A 172 -9.46 -16.87 -22.00
CA GLY A 172 -10.78 -16.32 -21.77
C GLY A 172 -10.71 -14.97 -21.06
N THR A 173 -11.87 -14.31 -20.99
CA THR A 173 -12.03 -13.00 -20.34
C THR A 173 -13.28 -13.03 -19.48
N PHE A 174 -13.14 -12.61 -18.22
CA PHE A 174 -14.25 -12.24 -17.36
C PHE A 174 -14.28 -10.72 -17.19
N SER A 175 -15.27 -10.07 -17.79
CA SER A 175 -15.39 -8.62 -17.88
C SER A 175 -16.51 -8.03 -17.02
N ARG A 176 -17.03 -8.78 -16.04
CA ARG A 176 -18.21 -8.37 -15.26
C ARG A 176 -17.91 -7.99 -13.81
N ILE A 177 -16.64 -7.82 -13.44
CA ILE A 177 -16.30 -7.40 -12.07
C ILE A 177 -16.94 -6.05 -11.75
N GLY A 178 -17.86 -6.06 -10.78
CA GLY A 178 -18.50 -4.86 -10.24
C GLY A 178 -17.58 -4.04 -9.32
N GLU A 179 -18.05 -2.83 -8.98
CA GLU A 179 -17.38 -2.03 -7.96
C GLU A 179 -17.35 -2.77 -6.63
N HIS A 180 -16.22 -2.69 -5.93
CA HIS A 180 -15.94 -3.39 -4.67
C HIS A 180 -15.88 -4.93 -4.77
N ALA A 181 -15.74 -5.49 -5.98
CA ALA A 181 -15.57 -6.93 -6.22
C ALA A 181 -16.63 -7.78 -5.48
N PRO A 182 -17.89 -7.79 -5.94
CA PRO A 182 -18.94 -8.63 -5.37
C PRO A 182 -18.54 -10.12 -5.36
N VAL A 183 -18.86 -10.82 -4.28
CA VAL A 183 -18.51 -12.25 -4.10
C VAL A 183 -19.07 -13.13 -5.21
N ALA A 184 -20.26 -12.81 -5.73
CA ALA A 184 -20.89 -13.55 -6.82
C ALA A 184 -20.07 -13.51 -8.12
N ASP A 185 -19.48 -12.35 -8.45
CA ASP A 185 -18.63 -12.20 -9.63
C ASP A 185 -17.35 -13.05 -9.48
N LEU A 186 -16.80 -13.10 -8.26
CA LEU A 186 -15.64 -13.93 -7.95
C LEU A 186 -15.94 -15.42 -8.07
N ASP A 187 -17.10 -15.87 -7.58
CA ASP A 187 -17.52 -17.28 -7.64
C ASP A 187 -17.64 -17.77 -9.09
N GLU A 188 -18.26 -16.95 -9.93
CA GLU A 188 -18.42 -17.24 -11.35
C GLU A 188 -17.06 -17.28 -12.07
N ALA A 189 -16.25 -16.23 -11.91
CA ALA A 189 -14.93 -16.16 -12.52
C ALA A 189 -14.01 -17.30 -12.05
N THR A 190 -14.06 -17.66 -10.76
CA THR A 190 -13.31 -18.80 -10.21
C THR A 190 -13.72 -20.10 -10.88
N THR A 191 -15.02 -20.32 -11.07
CA THR A 191 -15.54 -21.52 -11.73
C THR A 191 -15.05 -21.63 -13.18
N ILE A 192 -15.08 -20.54 -13.93
CA ILE A 192 -14.63 -20.52 -15.33
C ILE A 192 -13.13 -20.84 -15.40
N VAL A 193 -12.31 -20.19 -14.58
CA VAL A 193 -10.86 -20.43 -14.55
C VAL A 193 -10.55 -21.85 -14.11
N GLN A 194 -11.28 -22.38 -13.12
CA GLN A 194 -11.09 -23.74 -12.62
C GLN A 194 -11.36 -24.83 -13.67
N ASN A 195 -12.26 -24.56 -14.62
CA ASN A 195 -12.64 -25.53 -15.65
C ASN A 195 -11.61 -25.67 -16.79
N ASP A 196 -10.63 -24.77 -16.88
CA ASP A 196 -9.52 -24.88 -17.83
C ASP A 196 -8.20 -25.07 -17.08
N ALA A 197 -7.79 -26.33 -16.93
CA ALA A 197 -6.54 -26.70 -16.27
C ALA A 197 -5.28 -26.19 -16.99
N ALA A 198 -5.39 -25.67 -18.22
CA ALA A 198 -4.28 -25.05 -18.91
C ALA A 198 -3.97 -23.64 -18.41
N VAL A 199 -4.93 -22.95 -17.79
CA VAL A 199 -4.75 -21.58 -17.27
C VAL A 199 -3.73 -21.59 -16.13
N ASP A 200 -2.58 -20.96 -16.38
CA ASP A 200 -1.50 -20.77 -15.40
C ASP A 200 -1.29 -19.31 -15.03
N THR A 201 -1.94 -18.39 -15.75
CA THR A 201 -1.73 -16.95 -15.64
C THR A 201 -3.06 -16.22 -15.55
N VAL A 202 -3.17 -15.27 -14.62
CA VAL A 202 -4.27 -14.29 -14.56
C VAL A 202 -3.75 -12.90 -14.89
N ILE A 203 -4.45 -12.17 -15.75
CA ILE A 203 -4.15 -10.78 -16.11
C ILE A 203 -5.29 -9.89 -15.63
N SER A 204 -5.05 -9.04 -14.64
CA SER A 204 -6.04 -8.05 -14.20
C SER A 204 -5.86 -6.73 -14.92
N ILE A 205 -6.91 -6.19 -15.54
CA ILE A 205 -6.90 -4.89 -16.23
C ILE A 205 -7.96 -3.99 -15.59
N GLY A 206 -7.53 -2.88 -14.99
CA GLY A 206 -8.45 -1.92 -14.38
C GLY A 206 -7.92 -1.29 -13.09
N GLY A 207 -8.83 -0.79 -12.26
CA GLY A 207 -8.49 -0.32 -10.91
C GLY A 207 -8.45 -1.44 -9.88
N GLY A 208 -8.49 -1.07 -8.59
CA GLY A 208 -8.38 -2.04 -7.50
C GLY A 208 -9.41 -3.18 -7.49
N SER A 209 -10.63 -2.99 -8.01
CA SER A 209 -11.65 -4.05 -7.99
C SER A 209 -11.28 -5.26 -8.88
N PRO A 210 -10.96 -5.11 -10.18
CA PRO A 210 -10.42 -6.24 -10.97
C PRO A 210 -9.12 -6.83 -10.44
N ILE A 211 -8.22 -6.00 -9.90
CA ILE A 211 -6.93 -6.46 -9.36
C ILE A 211 -7.14 -7.34 -8.12
N ASP A 212 -7.93 -6.88 -7.15
CA ASP A 212 -8.28 -7.66 -5.96
C ASP A 212 -9.06 -8.92 -6.35
N SER A 213 -9.90 -8.84 -7.39
CA SER A 213 -10.65 -10.01 -7.88
C SER A 213 -9.73 -11.10 -8.41
N ALA A 214 -8.73 -10.74 -9.23
CA ALA A 214 -7.74 -11.70 -9.74
C ALA A 214 -6.97 -12.40 -8.61
N LYS A 215 -6.60 -11.65 -7.56
CA LYS A 215 -5.96 -12.20 -6.36
C LYS A 215 -6.87 -13.16 -5.61
N ALA A 216 -8.12 -12.77 -5.38
CA ALA A 216 -9.11 -13.59 -4.68
C ALA A 216 -9.41 -14.89 -5.45
N ILE A 217 -9.51 -14.82 -6.78
CA ILE A 217 -9.65 -16.01 -7.65
C ILE A 217 -8.45 -16.94 -7.48
N SER A 218 -7.22 -16.41 -7.58
CA SER A 218 -5.99 -17.19 -7.39
C SER A 218 -5.93 -17.88 -6.01
N HIS A 219 -6.29 -17.14 -4.94
CA HIS A 219 -6.39 -17.68 -3.59
C HIS A 219 -7.41 -18.82 -3.49
N ARG A 220 -8.61 -18.64 -4.04
CA ARG A 220 -9.69 -19.64 -3.99
C ARG A 220 -9.34 -20.92 -4.75
N LEU A 221 -8.63 -20.79 -5.87
CA LEU A 221 -8.11 -21.95 -6.61
C LEU A 221 -7.08 -22.70 -5.76
N HIS A 222 -6.20 -21.99 -5.06
CA HIS A 222 -5.23 -22.59 -4.15
C HIS A 222 -5.90 -23.32 -2.97
N ASP A 223 -6.88 -22.70 -2.31
CA ASP A 223 -7.63 -23.31 -1.21
C ASP A 223 -8.33 -24.62 -1.62
N LYS A 224 -8.71 -24.74 -2.90
CA LYS A 224 -9.29 -25.95 -3.50
C LYS A 224 -8.25 -27.01 -3.92
N GLY A 225 -6.98 -26.83 -3.56
CA GLY A 225 -5.88 -27.74 -3.87
C GLY A 225 -5.12 -27.43 -5.17
N GLY A 226 -5.41 -26.29 -5.82
CA GLY A 226 -4.66 -25.80 -6.98
C GLY A 226 -3.36 -25.09 -6.60
N ALA A 227 -2.60 -24.67 -7.61
CA ALA A 227 -1.49 -23.73 -7.44
C ALA A 227 -1.99 -22.29 -7.52
N PHE A 228 -1.29 -21.35 -6.88
CA PHE A 228 -1.48 -19.93 -7.17
C PHE A 228 -1.17 -19.65 -8.65
N LEU A 229 -2.01 -18.84 -9.29
CA LEU A 229 -1.80 -18.37 -10.66
C LEU A 229 -0.70 -17.31 -10.70
N PHE A 230 0.09 -17.31 -11.78
CA PHE A 230 0.99 -16.20 -12.07
C PHE A 230 0.15 -14.96 -12.38
N HIS A 231 0.38 -13.84 -11.69
CA HIS A 231 -0.47 -12.66 -11.80
C HIS A 231 0.27 -11.49 -12.43
N ILE A 232 -0.24 -11.01 -13.57
CA ILE A 232 0.19 -9.76 -14.22
C ILE A 232 -0.90 -8.71 -13.99
N ALA A 233 -0.54 -7.59 -13.38
CA ALA A 233 -1.45 -6.46 -13.20
C ALA A 233 -1.19 -5.36 -14.24
N ILE A 234 -2.26 -4.85 -14.85
CA ILE A 234 -2.27 -3.69 -15.75
C ILE A 234 -3.17 -2.62 -15.12
N PRO A 235 -2.66 -1.81 -14.18
CA PRO A 235 -3.47 -0.85 -13.45
C PRO A 235 -3.87 0.34 -14.33
N THR A 236 -5.16 0.72 -14.28
CA THR A 236 -5.68 1.91 -14.96
C THR A 236 -6.06 3.03 -13.99
N THR A 237 -5.85 2.83 -12.69
CA THR A 237 -6.08 3.84 -11.64
C THR A 237 -4.90 3.87 -10.69
N LEU A 238 -4.83 4.89 -9.84
CA LEU A 238 -3.70 5.09 -8.91
C LEU A 238 -3.94 4.47 -7.52
N SER A 239 -4.77 3.41 -7.44
CA SER A 239 -5.13 2.79 -6.15
C SER A 239 -4.03 1.95 -5.51
N ALA A 240 -2.96 1.61 -6.24
CA ALA A 240 -1.85 0.79 -5.75
C ALA A 240 -2.27 -0.58 -5.15
N SER A 241 -3.41 -1.15 -5.60
CA SER A 241 -3.86 -2.47 -5.13
C SER A 241 -2.85 -3.53 -5.54
N GLU A 242 -2.28 -3.40 -6.74
CA GLU A 242 -1.20 -4.19 -7.31
C GLU A 242 0.08 -4.24 -6.46
N CYS A 243 0.21 -3.41 -5.42
CA CYS A 243 1.34 -3.43 -4.50
C CYS A 243 1.08 -4.25 -3.22
N THR A 244 -0.13 -4.78 -3.02
CA THR A 244 -0.56 -5.32 -1.73
C THR A 244 -0.72 -6.85 -1.72
N MET A 245 -0.49 -7.44 -0.55
CA MET A 245 -0.73 -8.87 -0.24
C MET A 245 -2.19 -9.19 0.10
N MET A 246 -3.11 -8.24 -0.11
CA MET A 246 -4.52 -8.39 0.26
C MET A 246 -5.42 -8.30 -0.97
N ALA A 247 -6.57 -8.94 -0.87
CA ALA A 247 -7.67 -8.82 -1.81
C ALA A 247 -8.96 -8.58 -1.04
N GLY A 248 -9.59 -7.41 -1.22
CA GLY A 248 -10.84 -7.07 -0.56
C GLY A 248 -12.04 -7.30 -1.47
N TYR A 249 -13.05 -8.02 -1.00
CA TYR A 249 -14.30 -8.26 -1.73
C TYR A 249 -15.53 -8.07 -0.84
N THR A 250 -16.70 -7.95 -1.47
CA THR A 250 -17.96 -7.65 -0.78
C THR A 250 -18.84 -8.89 -0.75
N GLU A 251 -19.20 -9.35 0.44
CA GLU A 251 -20.10 -10.47 0.66
C GLU A 251 -21.53 -10.14 0.22
N SER A 252 -22.37 -11.16 0.06
CA SER A 252 -23.78 -11.01 -0.34
C SER A 252 -24.61 -10.17 0.65
N ASN A 253 -24.19 -10.07 1.91
CA ASN A 253 -24.79 -9.23 2.94
C ASN A 253 -24.26 -7.78 2.95
N GLY A 254 -23.43 -7.39 1.99
CA GLY A 254 -22.82 -6.06 1.88
C GLY A 254 -21.60 -5.83 2.79
N VAL A 255 -21.19 -6.82 3.59
CA VAL A 255 -20.02 -6.72 4.46
C VAL A 255 -18.75 -6.88 3.62
N LYS A 256 -17.81 -5.95 3.81
CA LYS A 256 -16.48 -6.05 3.19
C LYS A 256 -15.64 -7.06 3.96
N THR A 257 -15.06 -8.02 3.26
CA THR A 257 -14.09 -9.00 3.79
C THR A 257 -12.87 -9.04 2.87
N GLY A 258 -11.93 -9.93 3.15
CA GLY A 258 -10.80 -10.16 2.27
C GLY A 258 -9.94 -11.35 2.65
N VAL A 259 -9.00 -11.65 1.77
CA VAL A 259 -7.95 -12.64 1.99
C VAL A 259 -6.59 -11.95 1.97
N ARG A 260 -5.61 -12.54 2.67
CA ARG A 260 -4.24 -12.03 2.73
C ARG A 260 -3.25 -13.18 2.55
N GLY A 261 -2.30 -13.02 1.64
CA GLY A 261 -1.22 -13.98 1.38
C GLY A 261 -0.07 -13.29 0.66
N VAL A 262 1.17 -13.71 0.94
CA VAL A 262 2.35 -13.14 0.27
C VAL A 262 2.33 -13.44 -1.23
N GLU A 263 1.69 -14.56 -1.57
CA GLU A 263 1.45 -15.11 -2.90
C GLU A 263 0.42 -14.30 -3.71
N LEU A 264 -0.27 -13.34 -3.08
CA LEU A 264 -1.28 -12.49 -3.73
C LEU A 264 -0.71 -11.21 -4.34
N VAL A 265 0.56 -10.89 -4.11
CA VAL A 265 1.17 -9.72 -4.79
C VAL A 265 1.36 -10.09 -6.27
N PRO A 266 0.93 -9.26 -7.24
CA PRO A 266 1.25 -9.48 -8.64
C PRO A 266 2.73 -9.74 -8.86
N HIS A 267 3.04 -10.68 -9.75
CA HIS A 267 4.41 -10.99 -10.14
C HIS A 267 4.97 -9.91 -11.07
N VAL A 268 4.11 -9.30 -11.87
CA VAL A 268 4.45 -8.23 -12.81
C VAL A 268 3.42 -7.11 -12.73
N VAL A 269 3.89 -5.86 -12.75
CA VAL A 269 3.06 -4.67 -12.92
C VAL A 269 3.44 -3.96 -14.22
N LEU A 270 2.45 -3.66 -15.05
CA LEU A 270 2.59 -2.90 -16.30
C LEU A 270 1.82 -1.58 -16.18
N TYR A 271 2.52 -0.50 -15.86
CA TYR A 271 1.96 0.85 -15.92
C TYR A 271 2.07 1.43 -17.31
N ASP A 272 1.02 1.27 -18.10
CA ASP A 272 0.97 1.85 -19.42
C ASP A 272 0.20 3.16 -19.39
N SER A 273 0.87 4.26 -19.73
CA SER A 273 0.23 5.58 -19.81
C SER A 273 -0.95 5.56 -20.77
N THR A 274 -0.86 4.82 -21.89
CA THR A 274 -1.92 4.74 -22.90
C THR A 274 -3.19 4.05 -22.39
N PHE A 275 -3.08 3.17 -21.39
CA PHE A 275 -4.24 2.57 -20.73
C PHE A 275 -4.89 3.55 -19.75
N ALA A 276 -4.07 4.28 -19.01
CA ALA A 276 -4.52 5.32 -18.08
C ALA A 276 -5.24 6.48 -18.77
N LEU A 277 -4.92 6.74 -20.05
CA LEU A 277 -5.60 7.75 -20.87
C LEU A 277 -7.12 7.55 -20.99
N HIS A 278 -7.64 6.35 -20.75
CA HIS A 278 -9.07 6.04 -20.79
C HIS A 278 -9.78 6.19 -19.43
N THR A 279 -9.04 6.50 -18.38
CA THR A 279 -9.60 6.67 -17.03
C THR A 279 -10.22 8.05 -16.88
N PRO A 280 -11.48 8.16 -16.39
CA PRO A 280 -12.10 9.45 -16.14
C PRO A 280 -11.25 10.31 -15.20
N ALA A 281 -11.04 11.59 -15.54
CA ALA A 281 -10.13 12.48 -14.81
C ALA A 281 -10.44 12.56 -13.30
N ARG A 282 -11.73 12.61 -12.92
CA ARG A 282 -12.14 12.59 -11.51
C ARG A 282 -11.72 11.31 -10.79
N LEU A 283 -11.84 10.16 -11.44
CA LEU A 283 -11.41 8.86 -10.89
C LEU A 283 -9.88 8.81 -10.78
N TRP A 284 -9.16 9.29 -11.79
CA TRP A 284 -7.70 9.35 -11.77
C TRP A 284 -7.19 10.20 -10.61
N MET A 285 -7.64 11.46 -10.50
CA MET A 285 -7.17 12.38 -9.46
C MET A 285 -7.56 11.90 -8.06
N SER A 286 -8.80 11.41 -7.86
CA SER A 286 -9.23 10.91 -6.54
C SER A 286 -8.49 9.64 -6.11
N THR A 287 -8.15 8.75 -7.04
CA THR A 287 -7.27 7.61 -6.72
C THR A 287 -5.82 8.04 -6.49
N GLY A 288 -5.36 9.14 -7.09
CA GLY A 288 -4.08 9.76 -6.76
C GLY A 288 -4.03 10.33 -5.34
N LEU A 289 -5.15 10.89 -4.84
CA LEU A 289 -5.25 11.31 -3.45
C LEU A 289 -5.21 10.12 -2.48
N ARG A 290 -5.76 8.98 -2.91
CA ARG A 290 -5.61 7.73 -2.15
C ARG A 290 -4.15 7.27 -2.10
N ALA A 291 -3.41 7.38 -3.21
CA ALA A 291 -1.96 7.11 -3.17
C ALA A 291 -1.21 8.06 -2.21
N LEU A 292 -1.64 9.32 -2.11
CA LEU A 292 -1.09 10.27 -1.15
C LEU A 292 -1.43 9.86 0.29
N ASP A 293 -2.65 9.38 0.53
CA ASP A 293 -3.09 8.81 1.81
C ASP A 293 -2.16 7.65 2.23
N HIS A 294 -1.93 6.67 1.35
CA HIS A 294 -0.99 5.58 1.62
C HIS A 294 0.40 6.09 2.01
N ALA A 295 0.95 7.02 1.24
CA ALA A 295 2.28 7.54 1.47
C ALA A 295 2.38 8.23 2.84
N VAL A 296 1.41 9.07 3.18
CA VAL A 296 1.40 9.83 4.44
C VAL A 296 1.19 8.91 5.64
N GLU A 297 0.25 7.96 5.58
CA GLU A 297 0.00 7.06 6.72
C GLU A 297 1.17 6.11 6.99
N LEU A 298 1.93 5.74 5.97
CA LEU A 298 3.14 4.93 6.16
C LEU A 298 4.28 5.68 6.87
N LEU A 299 4.33 7.02 6.79
CA LEU A 299 5.33 7.80 7.53
C LEU A 299 5.20 7.56 9.03
N TYR A 300 3.98 7.52 9.56
CA TYR A 300 3.72 7.29 10.98
C TYR A 300 3.26 5.87 11.32
N HIS A 301 3.24 4.95 10.35
CA HIS A 301 2.85 3.57 10.61
C HIS A 301 3.87 2.90 11.56
N PRO A 302 3.42 2.24 12.64
CA PRO A 302 4.29 1.76 13.71
C PRO A 302 5.26 0.66 13.28
N THR A 303 4.93 -0.09 12.22
CA THR A 303 5.79 -1.18 11.72
C THR A 303 6.32 -0.95 10.30
N ALA A 304 6.18 0.26 9.75
CA ALA A 304 6.82 0.57 8.47
C ALA A 304 8.34 0.65 8.67
N SER A 305 9.10 0.09 7.72
CA SER A 305 10.56 0.17 7.76
C SER A 305 11.04 1.56 7.29
N GLU A 306 12.13 2.05 7.87
CA GLU A 306 12.69 3.35 7.46
C GLU A 306 13.18 3.31 6.01
N MET A 307 13.95 2.28 5.67
CA MET A 307 14.40 1.97 4.32
C MET A 307 13.81 0.61 3.89
N PRO A 308 13.28 0.47 2.67
CA PRO A 308 13.00 1.52 1.69
C PRO A 308 11.65 2.21 1.89
N ALA A 309 10.75 1.69 2.73
CA ALA A 309 9.34 2.11 2.74
C ALA A 309 9.17 3.61 3.01
N ARG A 310 9.61 4.14 4.17
CA ARG A 310 9.39 5.57 4.48
C ARG A 310 10.10 6.52 3.53
N TRP A 311 11.34 6.21 3.14
CA TRP A 311 12.10 7.05 2.20
C TRP A 311 11.39 7.21 0.86
N LEU A 312 10.82 6.13 0.33
CA LEU A 312 10.10 6.18 -0.94
C LEU A 312 8.73 6.82 -0.80
N THR A 313 8.06 6.70 0.35
CA THR A 313 6.79 7.41 0.58
C THR A 313 6.94 8.94 0.62
N LEU A 314 8.07 9.47 1.09
CA LEU A 314 8.36 10.92 1.02
C LEU A 314 8.46 11.39 -0.44
N GLN A 315 9.18 10.64 -1.28
CA GLN A 315 9.30 10.92 -2.71
C GLN A 315 7.96 10.75 -3.44
N ALA A 316 7.19 9.71 -3.10
CA ALA A 316 5.86 9.46 -3.64
C ALA A 316 4.93 10.64 -3.37
N ALA A 317 4.86 11.09 -2.12
CA ALA A 317 4.01 12.21 -1.73
C ALA A 317 4.44 13.52 -2.41
N GLY A 318 5.74 13.83 -2.46
CA GLY A 318 6.24 14.99 -3.21
C GLY A 318 5.84 14.96 -4.70
N SER A 319 6.02 13.80 -5.35
CA SER A 319 5.63 13.61 -6.75
C SER A 319 4.11 13.77 -6.96
N LEU A 320 3.28 13.27 -6.05
CA LEU A 320 1.82 13.43 -6.13
C LEU A 320 1.40 14.91 -6.00
N PHE A 321 1.99 15.65 -5.06
CA PHE A 321 1.76 17.09 -4.91
C PHE A 321 2.14 17.88 -6.17
N GLU A 322 3.23 17.49 -6.84
CA GLU A 322 3.69 18.12 -8.06
C GLU A 322 2.82 17.78 -9.29
N HIS A 323 2.50 16.49 -9.47
CA HIS A 323 1.97 16.00 -10.74
C HIS A 323 0.44 15.97 -10.81
N LEU A 324 -0.28 15.93 -9.68
CA LEU A 324 -1.75 15.97 -9.71
C LEU A 324 -2.28 17.31 -10.29
N PRO A 325 -1.76 18.49 -9.89
CA PRO A 325 -2.16 19.75 -10.53
C PRO A 325 -1.80 19.81 -12.02
N LYS A 326 -0.63 19.28 -12.41
CA LYS A 326 -0.21 19.21 -13.82
C LYS A 326 -1.16 18.33 -14.63
N TYR A 327 -1.55 17.17 -14.11
CA TYR A 327 -2.53 16.29 -14.75
C TYR A 327 -3.89 16.97 -14.90
N LYS A 328 -4.33 17.75 -13.90
CA LYS A 328 -5.58 18.51 -14.02
C LYS A 328 -5.53 19.53 -15.15
N ALA A 329 -4.37 20.16 -15.37
CA ALA A 329 -4.17 21.11 -16.45
C ALA A 329 -4.13 20.43 -17.83
N ASP A 330 -3.45 19.28 -17.94
CA ASP A 330 -3.42 18.45 -19.14
C ASP A 330 -3.54 16.95 -18.81
N PRO A 331 -4.76 16.37 -18.90
CA PRO A 331 -4.98 14.96 -18.60
C PRO A 331 -4.54 14.02 -19.74
N ARG A 332 -3.84 14.55 -20.75
CA ARG A 332 -3.29 13.80 -21.89
C ARG A 332 -1.78 13.64 -21.84
N ASP A 333 -1.11 14.35 -20.94
CA ASP A 333 0.35 14.28 -20.78
C ASP A 333 0.75 12.91 -20.22
N GLU A 334 1.26 12.03 -21.10
CA GLU A 334 1.69 10.68 -20.77
C GLU A 334 2.88 10.65 -19.80
N ALA A 335 3.75 11.67 -19.80
CA ALA A 335 4.88 11.73 -18.87
C ALA A 335 4.37 12.03 -17.45
N VAL A 336 3.42 12.96 -17.31
CA VAL A 336 2.76 13.26 -16.02
C VAL A 336 1.96 12.04 -15.53
N ILE A 337 1.24 11.36 -16.43
CA ILE A 337 0.51 10.12 -16.10
C ILE A 337 1.47 9.04 -15.58
N THR A 338 2.59 8.83 -16.28
CA THR A 338 3.61 7.84 -15.89
C THR A 338 4.22 8.21 -14.53
N ALA A 339 4.53 9.49 -14.30
CA ALA A 339 5.04 9.96 -13.01
C ALA A 339 4.06 9.68 -11.86
N LEU A 340 2.76 9.88 -12.09
CA LEU A 340 1.71 9.58 -11.11
C LEU A 340 1.58 8.06 -10.86
N GLN A 341 1.68 7.22 -11.88
CA GLN A 341 1.68 5.75 -11.74
C GLN A 341 2.87 5.29 -10.88
N LEU A 342 4.05 5.83 -11.13
CA LEU A 342 5.25 5.55 -10.34
C LEU A 342 5.15 6.07 -8.91
N ALA A 343 4.53 7.23 -8.69
CA ALA A 343 4.28 7.75 -7.35
C ALA A 343 3.28 6.86 -6.59
N ALA A 344 2.21 6.40 -7.25
CA ALA A 344 1.28 5.44 -6.67
C ALA A 344 1.98 4.13 -6.29
N PHE A 345 2.85 3.62 -7.16
CA PHE A 345 3.70 2.48 -6.82
C PHE A 345 4.59 2.75 -5.62
N ALA A 346 5.32 3.86 -5.59
CA ALA A 346 6.21 4.19 -4.49
C ALA A 346 5.46 4.36 -3.14
N SER A 347 4.15 4.65 -3.18
CA SER A 347 3.32 4.77 -1.98
C SER A 347 3.07 3.44 -1.24
N LEU A 348 3.12 2.28 -1.92
CA LEU A 348 2.86 0.96 -1.31
C LEU A 348 3.77 -0.18 -1.82
N GLY A 349 4.43 -0.04 -2.95
CA GLY A 349 5.23 -1.09 -3.61
C GLY A 349 6.40 -1.58 -2.77
N PHE A 350 6.81 -0.79 -1.78
CA PHE A 350 7.93 -1.07 -0.89
C PHE A 350 7.49 -1.36 0.55
N LEU A 351 6.21 -1.64 0.77
CA LEU A 351 5.63 -1.99 2.07
C LEU A 351 6.38 -3.14 2.77
N GLY A 352 6.79 -4.11 1.97
CA GLY A 352 7.39 -5.36 2.42
C GLY A 352 6.39 -6.34 3.05
N THR A 353 6.80 -7.60 3.22
CA THR A 353 5.94 -8.66 3.78
C THR A 353 5.76 -8.56 5.28
N ASN A 354 6.70 -7.89 5.96
CA ASN A 354 6.79 -7.80 7.41
C ASN A 354 5.95 -6.65 8.03
N ILE A 355 5.20 -5.90 7.22
CA ILE A 355 4.23 -4.94 7.76
C ILE A 355 3.10 -5.66 8.50
N LYS A 356 2.65 -5.09 9.62
CA LYS A 356 1.60 -5.66 10.48
C LYS A 356 0.48 -4.64 10.70
N GLY A 357 -0.76 -5.11 10.70
CA GLY A 357 -1.93 -4.26 10.87
C GLY A 357 -2.39 -3.59 9.58
N GLY A 358 -3.48 -2.83 9.69
CA GLY A 358 -3.93 -1.95 8.62
C GLY A 358 -3.14 -0.64 8.59
N LEU A 359 -3.47 0.21 7.62
CA LEU A 359 -2.98 1.60 7.60
C LEU A 359 -3.62 2.42 8.75
N GLY A 360 -3.50 3.73 8.71
CA GLY A 360 -3.92 4.59 9.81
C GLY A 360 -5.41 4.95 9.81
N LEU A 361 -5.71 6.02 10.55
CA LEU A 361 -7.07 6.47 10.81
C LEU A 361 -7.79 6.96 9.54
N SER A 362 -7.08 7.50 8.55
CA SER A 362 -7.71 7.94 7.30
C SER A 362 -8.29 6.75 6.54
N HIS A 363 -7.54 5.65 6.45
CA HIS A 363 -8.06 4.40 5.89
C HIS A 363 -9.20 3.80 6.73
N ALA A 364 -9.10 3.83 8.06
CA ALA A 364 -10.17 3.34 8.93
C ALA A 364 -11.48 4.11 8.74
N LEU A 365 -11.41 5.45 8.64
CA LEU A 365 -12.55 6.29 8.28
C LEU A 365 -13.02 6.00 6.84
N GLY A 366 -12.10 5.75 5.91
CA GLY A 366 -12.42 5.32 4.55
C GLY A 366 -13.26 4.05 4.49
N TYR A 367 -12.96 3.04 5.33
CA TYR A 367 -13.80 1.84 5.42
C TYR A 367 -15.14 2.10 6.10
N ALA A 368 -15.17 2.99 7.10
CA ALA A 368 -16.41 3.37 7.79
C ALA A 368 -17.36 4.17 6.88
N LEU A 369 -16.82 4.94 5.93
CA LEU A 369 -17.56 5.80 5.01
C LEU A 369 -17.85 5.14 3.65
N GLY A 370 -16.95 4.29 3.16
CA GLY A 370 -16.96 3.79 1.78
C GLY A 370 -18.14 2.87 1.49
N SER A 371 -18.02 1.59 1.87
CA SER A 371 -19.06 0.57 1.58
C SER A 371 -20.44 0.93 2.15
N PRO A 372 -20.57 1.41 3.41
CA PRO A 372 -21.89 1.66 4.00
C PRO A 372 -22.71 2.78 3.35
N TYR A 373 -22.05 3.73 2.68
CA TYR A 373 -22.69 4.90 2.10
C TYR A 373 -22.37 5.06 0.60
N GLY A 374 -21.81 4.03 -0.04
CA GLY A 374 -21.49 4.05 -1.48
C GLY A 374 -20.46 5.10 -1.89
N ILE A 375 -19.58 5.52 -0.98
CA ILE A 375 -18.58 6.55 -1.26
C ILE A 375 -17.33 5.90 -1.87
N PRO A 376 -16.88 6.30 -3.08
CA PRO A 376 -15.66 5.75 -3.67
C PRO A 376 -14.45 6.02 -2.78
N HIS A 377 -13.57 5.03 -2.61
CA HIS A 377 -12.48 5.13 -1.62
C HIS A 377 -11.47 6.27 -1.91
N GLY A 378 -11.30 6.63 -3.19
CA GLY A 378 -10.50 7.82 -3.53
C GLY A 378 -11.09 9.10 -2.94
N ILE A 379 -12.43 9.20 -2.91
CA ILE A 379 -13.15 10.34 -2.35
C ILE A 379 -13.13 10.31 -0.83
N THR A 380 -13.21 9.14 -0.20
CA THR A 380 -13.03 9.08 1.26
C THR A 380 -11.66 9.63 1.67
N SER A 381 -10.60 9.33 0.92
CA SER A 381 -9.26 9.89 1.16
C SER A 381 -9.23 11.42 1.00
N CYS A 382 -9.97 11.96 0.01
CA CYS A 382 -10.13 13.41 -0.19
C CYS A 382 -10.85 14.07 1.00
N LEU A 383 -11.84 13.38 1.59
CA LEU A 383 -12.59 13.85 2.75
C LEU A 383 -11.74 13.84 4.03
N THR A 384 -10.94 12.79 4.24
CA THR A 384 -10.40 12.49 5.59
C THR A 384 -8.95 12.88 5.79
N LEU A 385 -8.08 12.66 4.80
CA LEU A 385 -6.63 12.63 5.01
C LEU A 385 -6.08 13.91 5.64
N GLY A 386 -6.38 15.08 5.08
CA GLY A 386 -5.85 16.35 5.57
C GLY A 386 -6.28 16.67 7.01
N HIS A 387 -7.50 16.28 7.39
CA HIS A 387 -8.00 16.43 8.76
C HIS A 387 -7.36 15.42 9.71
N VAL A 388 -7.18 14.16 9.28
CA VAL A 388 -6.51 13.12 10.07
C VAL A 388 -5.06 13.50 10.33
N VAL A 389 -4.36 14.07 9.35
CA VAL A 389 -2.97 14.54 9.51
C VAL A 389 -2.87 15.62 10.59
N LYS A 390 -3.80 16.59 10.61
CA LYS A 390 -3.86 17.62 11.67
C LYS A 390 -4.13 17.01 13.06
N LEU A 391 -4.96 15.98 13.13
CA LEU A 391 -5.19 15.24 14.37
C LEU A 391 -3.93 14.47 14.80
N LYS A 392 -3.26 13.79 13.87
CA LYS A 392 -2.02 13.06 14.14
C LYS A 392 -0.84 13.95 14.48
N ALA A 393 -0.86 15.23 14.11
CA ALA A 393 0.13 16.22 14.56
C ALA A 393 0.13 16.46 16.09
N GLN A 394 -0.92 16.04 16.80
CA GLN A 394 -0.98 16.09 18.27
C GLN A 394 -0.16 14.98 18.94
N ASP A 395 0.17 13.93 18.19
CA ASP A 395 1.03 12.82 18.61
C ASP A 395 2.47 13.16 18.24
N GLY A 396 3.35 13.29 19.23
CA GLY A 396 4.71 13.77 19.02
C GLY A 396 5.54 12.90 18.07
N GLU A 397 5.37 11.57 18.09
CA GLU A 397 6.11 10.67 17.21
C GLU A 397 5.59 10.75 15.77
N ALA A 398 4.27 10.79 15.59
CA ALA A 398 3.66 10.97 14.29
C ALA A 398 3.97 12.35 13.69
N ALA A 399 3.92 13.42 14.50
CA ALA A 399 4.23 14.78 14.07
C ALA A 399 5.65 14.90 13.51
N VAL A 400 6.64 14.29 14.17
CA VAL A 400 8.02 14.22 13.68
C VAL A 400 8.08 13.56 12.29
N GLN A 401 7.37 12.44 12.10
CA GLN A 401 7.39 11.72 10.82
C GLN A 401 6.67 12.48 9.70
N ILE A 402 5.52 13.10 10.00
CA ILE A 402 4.72 13.87 9.04
C ILE A 402 5.47 15.13 8.62
N ALA A 403 6.10 15.85 9.54
CA ALA A 403 6.83 17.10 9.27
C ALA A 403 7.97 16.91 8.25
N ARG A 404 8.54 15.70 8.14
CA ARG A 404 9.55 15.34 7.13
C ARG A 404 9.07 15.57 5.69
N LEU A 405 7.77 15.63 5.46
CA LEU A 405 7.19 15.81 4.13
C LEU A 405 7.31 17.26 3.62
N LEU A 406 7.41 18.28 4.48
CA LEU A 406 7.39 19.69 4.07
C LEU A 406 8.41 20.02 2.95
N PRO A 407 9.69 19.62 3.03
CA PRO A 407 10.66 19.94 1.99
C PRO A 407 10.33 19.29 0.64
N PHE A 408 9.71 18.12 0.64
CA PHE A 408 9.30 17.39 -0.57
C PHE A 408 8.10 18.05 -1.26
N ILE A 409 7.34 18.87 -0.54
CA ILE A 409 6.20 19.62 -1.07
C ILE A 409 6.51 21.12 -1.25
N GLY A 410 7.79 21.48 -1.21
CA GLY A 410 8.29 22.83 -1.50
C GLY A 410 8.17 23.82 -0.33
N GLU A 411 8.06 23.35 0.91
CA GLU A 411 8.00 24.21 2.10
C GLU A 411 9.17 23.96 3.06
N ALA A 412 9.64 25.02 3.72
CA ALA A 412 10.65 24.90 4.76
C ALA A 412 10.01 24.55 6.11
N ALA A 413 10.66 23.67 6.87
CA ALA A 413 10.25 23.39 8.25
C ALA A 413 10.46 24.61 9.15
N SER A 414 9.51 24.89 10.03
CA SER A 414 9.63 25.95 11.03
C SER A 414 10.47 25.52 12.24
N GLY A 415 10.72 24.21 12.39
CA GLY A 415 11.38 23.61 13.56
C GLY A 415 10.42 23.27 14.71
N ASP A 416 9.12 23.55 14.55
CA ASP A 416 8.05 23.14 15.45
C ASP A 416 7.30 21.99 14.77
N THR A 417 7.65 20.76 15.13
CA THR A 417 7.18 19.55 14.42
C THR A 417 5.66 19.42 14.40
N ARG A 418 4.97 19.91 15.44
CA ARG A 418 3.51 19.92 15.47
C ARG A 418 2.97 20.91 14.43
N LYS A 419 3.44 22.16 14.43
CA LYS A 419 3.00 23.15 13.43
C LYS A 419 3.33 22.72 12.01
N ASP A 420 4.50 22.13 11.81
CA ASP A 420 4.96 21.62 10.53
C ASP A 420 4.05 20.47 10.04
N ALA A 421 3.66 19.55 10.92
CA ALA A 421 2.71 18.49 10.59
C ALA A 421 1.28 19.01 10.34
N GLU A 422 0.79 19.97 11.13
CA GLU A 422 -0.49 20.66 10.88
C GLU A 422 -0.49 21.38 9.52
N ARG A 423 0.66 21.96 9.14
CA ARG A 423 0.87 22.61 7.84
C ARG A 423 0.80 21.60 6.69
N VAL A 424 1.41 20.43 6.81
CA VAL A 424 1.23 19.32 5.84
C VAL A 424 -0.24 18.98 5.67
N GLY A 425 -0.98 18.82 6.77
CA GLY A 425 -2.42 18.57 6.73
C GLY A 425 -3.20 19.65 5.98
N GLN A 426 -2.85 20.93 6.20
CA GLN A 426 -3.45 22.04 5.45
C GLN A 426 -3.12 21.97 3.95
N ARG A 427 -1.88 21.67 3.58
CA ARG A 427 -1.48 21.55 2.17
C ARG A 427 -2.22 20.43 1.43
N ILE A 428 -2.52 19.33 2.12
CA ILE A 428 -3.36 18.26 1.57
C ILE A 428 -4.78 18.77 1.27
N LEU A 429 -5.39 19.52 2.21
CA LEU A 429 -6.73 20.11 1.99
C LEU A 429 -6.73 21.13 0.84
N ASP A 430 -5.70 21.96 0.76
CA ASP A 430 -5.53 22.92 -0.32
C ASP A 430 -5.39 22.22 -1.68
N LEU A 431 -4.65 21.09 -1.73
CA LEU A 431 -4.53 20.26 -2.93
C LEU A 431 -5.88 19.65 -3.33
N VAL A 432 -6.63 19.07 -2.39
CA VAL A 432 -7.97 18.51 -2.65
C VAL A 432 -8.90 19.58 -3.25
N LYS A 433 -8.92 20.77 -2.65
CA LYS A 433 -9.70 21.91 -3.15
C LYS A 433 -9.21 22.38 -4.52
N GLY A 434 -7.90 22.49 -4.71
CA GLY A 434 -7.28 22.88 -5.98
C GLY A 434 -7.61 21.91 -7.12
N LEU A 435 -7.81 20.63 -6.80
CA LEU A 435 -8.24 19.61 -7.76
C LEU A 435 -9.76 19.60 -8.00
N GLY A 436 -10.55 20.27 -7.15
CA GLY A 436 -12.02 20.26 -7.23
C GLY A 436 -12.60 18.92 -6.77
N LEU A 437 -11.94 18.29 -5.79
CA LEU A 437 -12.33 17.01 -5.20
C LEU A 437 -12.85 17.18 -3.77
N ASP A 438 -13.03 18.42 -3.32
CA ASP A 438 -13.70 18.71 -2.06
C ASP A 438 -15.12 18.12 -2.08
N ALA A 439 -15.43 17.47 -0.98
CA ALA A 439 -16.64 16.70 -0.82
C ALA A 439 -17.26 17.01 0.54
N ASP A 440 -18.57 16.86 0.59
CA ASP A 440 -19.40 17.07 1.75
C ASP A 440 -20.22 15.80 1.91
N LEU A 441 -20.25 15.24 3.12
CA LEU A 441 -20.96 14.00 3.40
C LEU A 441 -22.46 14.08 3.08
N ARG A 442 -23.06 15.29 3.10
CA ARG A 442 -24.46 15.50 2.69
C ARG A 442 -24.71 15.15 1.22
N ARG A 443 -23.69 15.22 0.36
CA ARG A 443 -23.80 14.84 -1.06
C ARG A 443 -23.87 13.33 -1.28
N TYR A 444 -23.67 12.55 -0.22
CA TYR A 444 -23.68 11.09 -0.22
C TYR A 444 -24.81 10.52 0.65
N ASP A 445 -25.85 11.33 0.91
CA ASP A 445 -27.02 10.96 1.72
C ASP A 445 -26.66 10.43 3.12
N VAL A 446 -25.51 10.86 3.65
CA VAL A 446 -25.10 10.54 5.02
C VAL A 446 -25.79 11.51 5.96
N ASP A 447 -26.59 10.98 6.87
CA ASP A 447 -27.25 11.79 7.90
C ASP A 447 -26.32 12.04 9.11
N ARG A 448 -26.46 13.18 9.79
CA ARG A 448 -25.65 13.51 10.98
C ARG A 448 -25.86 12.52 12.13
N SER A 449 -27.02 11.85 12.22
CA SER A 449 -27.26 10.77 13.19
C SER A 449 -26.33 9.56 12.99
N GLN A 450 -25.67 9.44 11.84
CA GLN A 450 -24.73 8.37 11.56
C GLN A 450 -23.33 8.59 12.16
N ILE A 451 -23.04 9.79 12.68
CA ILE A 451 -21.72 10.13 13.22
C ILE A 451 -21.25 9.11 14.28
N PRO A 452 -22.06 8.72 15.29
CA PRO A 452 -21.62 7.71 16.26
C PRO A 452 -21.28 6.35 15.62
N VAL A 453 -22.00 5.95 14.56
CA VAL A 453 -21.75 4.70 13.84
C VAL A 453 -20.43 4.76 13.08
N ILE A 454 -20.17 5.87 12.40
CA ILE A 454 -18.93 6.11 11.64
C ILE A 454 -17.73 6.11 12.59
N VAL A 455 -17.80 6.84 13.70
CA VAL A 455 -16.72 6.95 14.68
C VAL A 455 -16.45 5.59 15.34
N LYS A 456 -17.50 4.86 15.74
CA LYS A 456 -17.36 3.52 16.31
C LYS A 456 -16.71 2.54 15.32
N ARG A 457 -17.11 2.59 14.03
CA ARG A 457 -16.50 1.75 12.99
C ARG A 457 -15.02 2.09 12.74
N ALA A 458 -14.67 3.37 12.75
CA ALA A 458 -13.30 3.82 12.49
C ALA A 458 -12.35 3.58 13.67
N THR A 459 -12.83 3.72 14.91
CA THR A 459 -11.99 3.66 16.12
C THR A 459 -12.12 2.37 16.92
N GLY A 460 -13.22 1.63 16.73
CA GLY A 460 -13.60 0.53 17.62
C GLY A 460 -14.07 0.97 19.02
N GLN A 461 -14.23 2.28 19.26
CA GLN A 461 -14.55 2.86 20.57
C GLN A 461 -15.98 3.44 20.59
N GLU A 462 -16.56 3.52 21.78
CA GLU A 462 -17.86 4.15 22.03
C GLU A 462 -17.76 5.43 22.89
N GLY A 463 -16.55 5.79 23.32
CA GLY A 463 -16.26 6.97 24.14
C GLY A 463 -14.77 7.09 24.46
N GLY A 464 -14.38 8.21 25.08
CA GLY A 464 -12.98 8.54 25.41
C GLY A 464 -12.34 9.55 24.46
N ASP A 465 -11.10 9.94 24.74
CA ASP A 465 -10.45 11.07 24.07
C ASP A 465 -10.28 10.86 22.56
N VAL A 466 -9.91 9.64 22.13
CA VAL A 466 -9.80 9.29 20.71
C VAL A 466 -11.16 9.34 20.03
N TYR A 467 -12.20 8.81 20.69
CA TYR A 467 -13.56 8.85 20.16
C TYR A 467 -14.04 10.30 19.94
N GLU A 468 -13.92 11.18 20.94
CA GLU A 468 -14.38 12.57 20.83
C GLU A 468 -13.56 13.36 19.79
N ALA A 469 -12.25 13.12 19.70
CA ALA A 469 -11.43 13.77 18.69
C ALA A 469 -11.81 13.34 17.26
N VAL A 470 -12.06 12.05 17.03
CA VAL A 470 -12.51 11.54 15.73
C VAL A 470 -13.94 11.99 15.42
N LYS A 471 -14.81 12.06 16.43
CA LYS A 471 -16.16 12.61 16.29
C LYS A 471 -16.15 14.06 15.83
N GLY A 472 -15.35 14.92 16.45
CA GLY A 472 -15.19 16.31 16.01
C GLY A 472 -14.65 16.43 14.58
N LEU A 473 -13.75 15.53 14.17
CA LEU A 473 -13.31 15.43 12.77
C LEU A 473 -14.47 15.09 11.84
N VAL A 474 -15.24 14.04 12.14
CA VAL A 474 -16.37 13.60 11.30
C VAL A 474 -17.47 14.65 11.22
N GLU A 475 -17.78 15.34 12.34
CA GLU A 475 -18.70 16.50 12.35
C GLU A 475 -18.26 17.60 11.38
N GLY A 476 -16.95 17.82 11.27
CA GLY A 476 -16.34 18.77 10.34
C GLY A 476 -16.39 18.37 8.86
N LEU A 477 -16.83 17.14 8.52
CA LEU A 477 -16.99 16.69 7.14
C LEU A 477 -18.37 17.04 6.54
N PHE A 478 -19.25 17.66 7.32
CA PHE A 478 -20.57 18.16 6.91
C PHE A 478 -20.52 19.68 6.66
N VAL A 479 -19.74 20.11 5.67
CA VAL A 479 -19.47 21.53 5.34
C VAL A 479 -20.21 22.02 4.13
#